data_AF-A0A661N6T3-F1
#
_entry.id   AF-A0A661N6T3-F1
#
_cell.length_a   1.000
_cell.length_b   1.000
_cell.length_c   1.000
_cell.angle_alpha   90.00
_cell.angle_beta   90.00
_cell.angle_gamma   90.00
#
_symmetry.space_group_name_H-M   'P 1'
#
loop_
_entity.id
_entity.type
_entity.pdbx_description
1 polymer ?
#
loop_
_entity_poly.entity_id
_entity_poly.type
_entity_poly.pdbx_seq_one_letter_code
_entity_poly.pdbx_strand_id
1 'polypeptide(L)'
;MRENGLSSKTPRRFRRTTDSKHNLPIADNLVARDFNPDAPNRIWGADITYVRAWAGWFYLAVVIDRSRAASWDGRSATTCERSWSCPP
;
A
#
# COMPACT_ATOMS: atom_id res chain seq x y z
N MET A 1 -32.59 3.99 -26.59
CA MET A 1 -32.14 4.16 -25.19
C MET A 1 -33.30 4.03 -24.20
N ARG A 2 -34.36 4.87 -24.26
CA ARG A 2 -35.55 4.76 -23.37
C ARG A 2 -36.43 3.51 -23.64
N GLU A 3 -36.55 3.07 -24.89
CA GLU A 3 -37.37 1.90 -25.27
C GLU A 3 -36.85 0.57 -24.69
N ASN A 4 -35.55 0.47 -24.40
CA ASN A 4 -34.94 -0.70 -23.76
C ASN A 4 -34.83 -0.55 -22.23
N GLY A 5 -35.46 0.48 -21.63
CA GLY A 5 -35.38 0.74 -20.19
C GLY A 5 -33.99 1.13 -19.66
N LEU A 6 -33.04 1.45 -20.56
CA LEU A 6 -31.66 1.74 -20.19
C LEU A 6 -31.53 3.21 -19.76
N SER A 7 -31.05 3.43 -18.53
CA SER A 7 -30.73 4.76 -18.01
C SER A 7 -29.24 4.87 -17.64
N SER A 8 -28.72 6.10 -17.71
CA SER A 8 -27.35 6.44 -17.33
C SER A 8 -27.16 6.28 -15.81
N LYS A 9 -26.14 5.52 -15.39
CA LYS A 9 -25.68 5.54 -14.00
C LYS A 9 -24.94 6.85 -13.75
N THR A 10 -25.58 7.77 -13.03
CA THR A 10 -24.94 9.01 -12.60
C THR A 10 -24.04 8.73 -11.39
N PRO A 11 -22.76 9.15 -11.39
CA PRO A 11 -21.89 8.94 -10.23
C PRO A 11 -22.44 9.66 -9.00
N ARG A 12 -22.35 9.01 -7.83
CA ARG A 12 -22.75 9.63 -6.55
C ARG A 12 -21.90 10.88 -6.31
N ARG A 13 -22.56 11.93 -5.78
CA ARG A 13 -21.89 13.17 -5.37
C ARG A 13 -20.73 12.85 -4.41
N PHE A 14 -19.55 13.34 -4.74
CA PHE A 14 -18.37 13.21 -3.89
C PHE A 14 -18.63 13.89 -2.53
N ARG A 15 -18.45 13.15 -1.44
CA ARG A 15 -18.58 13.67 -0.07
C ARG A 15 -17.19 13.94 0.46
N ARG A 16 -16.86 15.21 0.71
CA ARG A 16 -15.61 15.61 1.35
C ARG A 16 -15.64 15.12 2.81
N THR A 17 -14.80 14.15 3.13
CA THR A 17 -14.71 13.54 4.46
C THR A 17 -13.78 14.30 5.41
N THR A 18 -12.93 15.18 4.88
CA THR A 18 -11.88 15.86 5.64
C THR A 18 -12.01 17.37 5.51
N ASP A 19 -12.14 18.07 6.64
CA ASP A 19 -12.08 19.52 6.65
C ASP A 19 -10.66 20.05 6.91
N SER A 20 -9.90 20.22 5.83
CA SER A 20 -8.55 20.78 5.89
C SER A 20 -8.48 22.28 6.19
N LYS A 21 -9.61 22.99 6.29
CA LYS A 21 -9.67 24.46 6.54
C LYS A 21 -10.27 24.74 7.92
N HIS A 22 -9.81 24.03 8.94
CA HIS A 22 -10.22 24.26 10.32
C HIS A 22 -9.26 25.21 11.05
N ASN A 23 -9.76 25.91 12.06
CA ASN A 23 -8.94 26.78 12.94
C ASN A 23 -8.30 26.03 14.12
N LEU A 24 -8.40 24.69 14.15
CA LEU A 24 -7.73 23.87 15.16
C LEU A 24 -6.21 23.81 14.89
N PRO A 25 -5.39 23.58 15.94
CA PRO A 25 -3.96 23.37 15.78
C PRO A 25 -3.68 22.26 14.76
N ILE A 26 -2.84 22.58 13.76
CA ILE A 26 -2.38 21.61 12.76
C ILE A 26 -1.11 20.99 13.31
N ALA A 27 -1.04 19.67 13.39
CA ALA A 27 0.18 18.97 13.77
C ALA A 27 1.27 19.17 12.72
N ASP A 28 2.51 19.38 13.16
CA ASP A 28 3.63 19.57 12.26
C ASP A 28 3.87 18.32 11.39
N ASN A 29 4.10 18.55 10.10
CA ASN A 29 4.49 17.49 9.18
C ASN A 29 5.97 17.14 9.41
N LEU A 30 6.23 16.23 10.35
CA LEU A 30 7.57 15.80 10.73
C LEU A 30 8.36 15.14 9.58
N VAL A 31 7.67 14.58 8.58
CA VAL A 31 8.30 13.89 7.45
C VAL A 31 8.67 14.86 6.34
N ALA A 32 7.89 15.92 6.11
CA ALA A 32 8.16 16.95 5.10
C ALA A 32 8.53 16.43 3.68
N ARG A 33 8.07 15.23 3.30
CA ARG A 33 8.44 14.47 2.09
C ARG A 33 9.91 14.00 2.02
N ASP A 34 10.62 14.03 3.14
CA ASP A 34 11.88 13.33 3.30
C ASP A 34 11.62 11.85 3.66
N PHE A 35 11.97 10.95 2.76
CA PHE A 35 11.78 9.52 2.91
C PHE A 35 13.12 8.78 3.06
N ASN A 36 14.17 9.45 3.53
CA ASN A 36 15.48 8.86 3.75
C ASN A 36 15.91 8.98 5.22
N PRO A 37 15.33 8.16 6.13
CA PRO A 37 15.69 8.24 7.54
C PRO A 37 17.10 7.72 7.80
N ASP A 38 17.85 8.42 8.66
CA ASP A 38 19.23 8.03 9.04
C ASP A 38 19.32 6.73 9.86
N ALA A 39 18.20 6.27 10.42
CA ALA A 39 18.15 5.08 11.27
C ALA A 39 16.82 4.31 11.11
N PRO A 40 16.82 3.00 11.46
CA PRO A 40 15.59 2.22 11.59
C PRO A 40 14.58 2.80 12.58
N ASN A 41 13.32 2.41 12.38
CA ASN A 41 12.19 2.79 13.22
C ASN A 41 11.90 4.30 13.30
N ARG A 42 12.23 5.07 12.26
CA ARG A 42 11.96 6.52 12.21
C ARG A 42 10.76 6.89 11.36
N ILE A 43 10.63 6.26 10.19
CA ILE A 43 9.57 6.55 9.23
C ILE A 43 8.98 5.23 8.75
N TRP A 44 7.67 5.08 8.92
CA TRP A 44 6.95 3.84 8.65
C TRP A 44 5.93 4.12 7.55
N GLY A 45 5.95 3.32 6.49
CA GLY A 45 4.88 3.28 5.50
C GLY A 45 3.91 2.17 5.85
N ALA A 46 2.62 2.48 5.90
CA ALA A 46 1.57 1.49 6.08
C ALA A 46 0.50 1.65 5.01
N ASP A 47 0.04 0.53 4.46
CA ASP A 47 -1.09 0.50 3.53
C ASP A 47 -2.04 -0.64 3.90
N ILE A 48 -3.33 -0.42 3.60
CA ILE A 48 -4.37 -1.43 3.73
C ILE A 48 -5.02 -1.61 2.37
N THR A 49 -4.83 -2.79 1.80
CA THR A 49 -5.40 -3.17 0.51
C THR A 49 -6.51 -4.20 0.71
N TYR A 50 -7.64 -3.97 0.05
CA TYR A 50 -8.78 -4.88 0.01
C TYR A 50 -8.60 -5.86 -1.15
N VAL A 51 -8.36 -7.12 -0.85
CA VAL A 51 -8.11 -8.15 -1.87
C VAL A 51 -9.37 -8.99 -2.04
N ARG A 52 -9.88 -9.06 -3.27
CA ARG A 52 -10.98 -9.95 -3.64
C ARG A 52 -10.43 -11.34 -3.95
N ALA A 53 -10.91 -12.34 -3.23
CA ALA A 53 -10.60 -13.76 -3.48
C ALA A 53 -11.88 -14.55 -3.76
N TRP A 54 -11.74 -15.80 -4.19
CA TRP A 54 -12.90 -16.65 -4.54
C TRP A 54 -13.78 -16.93 -3.32
N ALA A 55 -13.16 -17.10 -2.15
CA ALA A 55 -13.87 -17.34 -0.88
C ALA A 55 -14.47 -16.07 -0.24
N GLY A 56 -14.15 -14.86 -0.73
CA GLY A 56 -14.63 -13.63 -0.09
C GLY A 56 -13.71 -12.43 -0.25
N TRP A 57 -13.75 -11.53 0.74
CA TRP A 57 -12.90 -10.34 0.82
C TRP A 57 -11.86 -10.52 1.92
N PHE A 58 -10.62 -10.18 1.62
CA PHE A 58 -9.52 -10.17 2.58
C PHE A 58 -8.99 -8.74 2.76
N TYR A 59 -8.52 -8.48 3.97
CA TYR A 59 -7.87 -7.23 4.34
C TYR A 59 -6.39 -7.51 4.48
N LEU A 60 -5.58 -6.98 3.56
CA LEU A 60 -4.14 -7.07 3.61
C LEU A 60 -3.59 -5.79 4.23
N ALA A 61 -2.94 -5.90 5.38
CA ALA A 61 -2.22 -4.79 6.01
C ALA A 61 -0.72 -5.00 5.82
N VAL A 62 -0.04 -4.01 5.25
CA VAL A 62 1.41 -4.01 5.05
C VAL A 62 2.01 -2.86 5.86
N VAL A 63 3.06 -3.14 6.61
CA VAL A 63 3.82 -2.15 7.38
C VAL A 63 5.30 -2.31 7.04
N ILE A 64 5.94 -1.24 6.58
CA ILE A 64 7.33 -1.22 6.13
C ILE A 64 8.09 -0.10 6.83
N ASP A 65 9.26 -0.44 7.39
CA ASP A 65 10.22 0.56 7.87
C ASP A 65 11.03 1.13 6.70
N ARG A 66 11.02 2.45 6.54
CA ARG A 66 11.64 3.12 5.39
C ARG A 66 13.17 3.06 5.40
N SER A 67 13.79 2.83 6.57
CA SER A 67 15.26 2.68 6.70
C SER A 67 15.83 1.53 5.87
N ARG A 68 15.03 0.49 5.61
CA ARG A 68 15.46 -0.72 4.89
C ARG A 68 15.12 -0.72 3.41
N ALA A 69 14.25 0.19 2.97
CA ALA A 69 13.68 0.17 1.63
C ALA A 69 14.48 1.02 0.60
N ALA A 70 15.70 1.44 0.94
CA ALA A 70 16.61 2.14 0.02
C ALA A 70 17.43 1.20 -0.89
N SER A 71 17.54 -0.10 -0.56
CA SER A 71 18.17 -1.08 -1.45
C SER A 71 17.10 -1.92 -2.17
N TRP A 72 16.55 -1.38 -3.27
CA TRP A 72 15.95 -2.22 -4.30
C TRP A 72 17.05 -2.56 -5.31
N ASP A 73 17.93 -3.46 -4.90
CA ASP A 73 18.86 -4.12 -5.80
C ASP A 73 18.13 -5.32 -6.40
N GLY A 74 17.82 -5.23 -7.69
CA GLY A 74 17.23 -6.30 -8.49
C GLY A 74 18.17 -7.48 -8.73
N ARG A 75 18.97 -7.86 -7.72
CA ARG A 75 19.64 -9.15 -7.72
C ARG A 75 18.64 -10.18 -7.20
N SER A 76 18.00 -10.85 -8.16
CA SER A 76 17.56 -12.22 -8.00
C SER A 76 18.72 -13.02 -7.41
N ALA A 77 18.72 -13.21 -6.10
CA ALA A 77 19.61 -14.14 -5.42
C ALA A 77 19.14 -15.56 -5.79
N THR A 78 19.55 -15.99 -6.98
CA THR A 78 19.60 -17.40 -7.34
C THR A 78 20.70 -18.01 -6.49
N THR A 79 20.34 -18.60 -5.36
CA THR A 79 21.17 -19.64 -4.74
C THR A 79 20.36 -20.92 -4.76
N CYS A 80 20.51 -21.63 -5.87
CA CYS A 80 20.11 -23.02 -6.03
C CYS A 80 21.17 -23.88 -5.32
N GLU A 81 20.94 -24.24 -4.06
CA GLU A 81 21.61 -25.41 -3.47
C GLU A 81 20.72 -26.63 -3.68
N ARG A 82 20.96 -27.31 -4.80
CA ARG A 82 20.56 -28.72 -4.95
C ARG A 82 21.57 -29.55 -4.18
N SER A 83 21.19 -30.02 -3.01
CA SER A 83 21.83 -31.16 -2.36
C SER A 83 20.80 -32.27 -2.16
N TRP A 84 20.61 -33.08 -3.20
CA TRP A 84 20.06 -34.42 -3.04
C TRP A 84 20.99 -35.37 -3.79
N SER A 85 21.90 -35.97 -3.04
CA SER A 85 22.67 -37.12 -3.50
C SER A 85 21.75 -38.33 -3.53
N CYS A 86 21.55 -38.94 -4.70
CA CYS A 86 20.93 -40.26 -4.82
C CYS A 86 22.04 -41.32 -4.74
N PRO A 87 22.00 -42.28 -3.79
CA PRO A 87 22.78 -43.51 -3.88
C PRO A 87 22.24 -44.41 -5.01
N PRO A 88 23.05 -45.39 -5.48
CA PRO A 88 22.84 -46.13 -6.73
C PRO A 88 21.56 -46.97 -6.76
#